data_AF-A0A395JYM0-F1
#
_entry.id   AF-A0A395JYM0-F1
#
_cell.length_a   1.000
_cell.length_b   1.000
_cell.length_c   1.000
_cell.angle_alpha   90.00
_cell.angle_beta   90.00
_cell.angle_gamma   90.00
#
_symmetry.space_group_name_H-M   'P 1'
#
loop_
_entity.id
_entity.type
_entity.pdbx_description
1 polymer ?
#
loop_
_entity_poly.entity_id
_entity_poly.type
_entity_poly.pdbx_seq_one_letter_code
_entity_poly.pdbx_strand_id
1 'polypeptide(L)'
;MLSFLIQIVTSVFIGVCFVYLAKRYQKNEIQYFIFGFLLCFGIRVGYLFVYGYFNNFTITQSYSEHKSFSILVSIIVSYIVFTLIRKRIKKKNTASLDINEIGK
;
A
#
# COMPACT_ATOMS: atom_id res chain seq x y z
N MET A 1 -20.19 -10.03 -0.66
CA MET A 1 -18.97 -10.87 -0.59
C MET A 1 -17.97 -10.55 -1.70
N LEU A 2 -18.40 -10.38 -2.96
CA LEU A 2 -17.50 -10.13 -4.09
C LEU A 2 -16.49 -8.97 -3.88
N SER A 3 -16.95 -7.79 -3.44
CA SER A 3 -16.04 -6.63 -3.21
C SER A 3 -15.00 -6.84 -2.10
N PHE A 4 -15.25 -7.80 -1.20
CA PHE A 4 -14.31 -8.17 -0.14
C PHE A 4 -13.26 -9.16 -0.67
N LEU A 5 -13.66 -10.13 -1.48
CA LEU A 5 -12.73 -11.01 -2.18
C LEU A 5 -11.79 -10.22 -3.10
N ILE A 6 -12.35 -9.29 -3.89
CA ILE A 6 -11.56 -8.39 -4.74
C ILE A 6 -10.52 -7.64 -3.89
N GLN A 7 -10.90 -7.13 -2.71
CA GLN A 7 -9.96 -6.45 -1.82
C GLN A 7 -8.79 -7.34 -1.40
N ILE A 8 -9.08 -8.57 -0.99
CA ILE A 8 -8.06 -9.50 -0.51
C ILE A 8 -7.09 -9.76 -1.65
N VAL A 9 -7.59 -10.08 -2.84
CA VAL A 9 -6.76 -10.33 -4.03
C VAL A 9 -5.91 -9.10 -4.37
N THR A 10 -6.49 -7.90 -4.39
CA THR A 10 -5.74 -6.66 -4.65
C THR A 10 -4.70 -6.37 -3.56
N SER A 11 -5.01 -6.61 -2.29
CA SER A 11 -4.09 -6.36 -1.18
C SER A 11 -2.92 -7.36 -1.19
N VAL A 12 -3.19 -8.62 -1.53
CA VAL A 12 -2.15 -9.64 -1.76
C VAL A 12 -1.27 -9.25 -2.94
N PHE A 13 -1.86 -8.82 -4.06
CA PHE A 13 -1.12 -8.36 -5.23
C PHE A 13 -0.18 -7.20 -4.89
N ILE A 14 -0.66 -6.19 -4.16
CA ILE A 14 0.17 -5.08 -3.69
C ILE A 14 1.27 -5.57 -2.75
N GLY A 15 0.96 -6.48 -1.82
CA GLY A 15 1.96 -7.12 -0.95
C GLY A 15 3.09 -7.77 -1.77
N VAL A 16 2.75 -8.51 -2.83
CA VAL A 16 3.73 -9.13 -3.74
C VAL A 16 4.57 -8.07 -4.47
N CYS A 17 3.98 -6.95 -4.91
CA CYS A 17 4.75 -5.84 -5.49
C CYS A 17 5.80 -5.29 -4.49
N PHE A 18 5.45 -5.17 -3.21
CA PHE A 18 6.38 -4.75 -2.17
C PHE A 18 7.47 -5.80 -1.88
N VAL A 19 7.17 -7.10 -1.96
CA VAL A 19 8.18 -8.17 -1.90
C VAL A 19 9.19 -8.04 -3.03
N TYR A 20 8.72 -7.79 -4.25
CA TYR A 20 9.61 -7.58 -5.40
C TYR A 20 10.56 -6.39 -5.17
N LEU A 21 10.05 -5.31 -4.57
CA LEU A 21 10.87 -4.17 -4.16
C LEU A 21 11.91 -4.57 -3.10
N ALA A 22 11.52 -5.34 -2.09
CA ALA A 22 12.42 -5.80 -1.04
C ALA A 22 13.56 -6.66 -1.59
N LYS A 23 13.26 -7.62 -2.48
CA LYS A 23 14.25 -8.44 -3.18
C LYS A 23 15.27 -7.60 -3.93
N ARG A 24 14.79 -6.60 -4.68
CA ARG A 24 15.65 -5.71 -5.47
C ARG A 24 16.66 -4.93 -4.62
N TYR A 25 16.32 -4.63 -3.37
CA TYR A 25 17.16 -3.80 -2.48
C TYR A 25 17.72 -4.59 -1.29
N GLN A 26 17.72 -5.92 -1.34
CA GLN A 26 18.22 -6.81 -0.28
C GLN A 26 17.63 -6.48 1.11
N LYS A 27 16.32 -6.23 1.16
CA LYS A 27 15.56 -6.00 2.40
C LYS A 27 14.71 -7.22 2.76
N ASN A 28 14.23 -7.26 4.00
CA ASN A 28 13.41 -8.36 4.49
C ASN A 28 12.07 -8.43 3.75
N GLU A 29 11.86 -9.53 3.02
CA GLU A 29 10.70 -9.76 2.15
C GLU A 29 9.38 -9.81 2.94
N ILE A 30 9.38 -10.51 4.08
CA ILE A 30 8.17 -10.72 4.90
C ILE A 30 7.67 -9.38 5.47
N GLN A 31 8.59 -8.55 5.96
CA GLN A 31 8.23 -7.23 6.49
C GLN A 31 7.62 -6.33 5.42
N TYR A 32 8.18 -6.33 4.20
CA TYR A 32 7.64 -5.54 3.10
C TYR A 32 6.31 -6.08 2.57
N PHE A 33 6.12 -7.41 2.56
CA PHE A 33 4.82 -8.01 2.24
C PHE A 33 3.74 -7.55 3.21
N ILE A 34 3.98 -7.73 4.52
CA ILE A 34 3.04 -7.35 5.58
C ILE A 34 2.76 -5.85 5.51
N PHE A 35 3.79 -5.03 5.29
CA PHE A 35 3.62 -3.59 5.15
C PHE A 35 2.74 -3.23 3.95
N GLY A 36 3.00 -3.78 2.76
CA GLY A 36 2.21 -3.51 1.56
C GLY A 36 0.76 -3.98 1.69
N PHE A 37 0.56 -5.16 2.28
CA PHE A 37 -0.76 -5.71 2.55
C PHE A 37 -1.56 -4.84 3.53
N LEU A 38 -0.97 -4.55 4.70
CA LEU A 38 -1.61 -3.73 5.73
C LEU A 38 -1.86 -2.31 5.27
N LEU A 39 -0.97 -1.75 4.44
CA LEU A 39 -1.16 -0.42 3.89
C LEU A 39 -2.42 -0.38 3.01
N CYS A 40 -2.50 -1.27 2.00
CA CYS A 40 -3.67 -1.34 1.11
C CYS A 40 -4.96 -1.63 1.88
N PHE A 41 -4.94 -2.64 2.75
CA PHE A 41 -6.10 -3.03 3.53
C PHE A 41 -6.52 -1.93 4.52
N GLY A 42 -5.55 -1.34 5.21
CA GLY A 42 -5.75 -0.30 6.20
C GLY A 42 -6.33 0.99 5.60
N ILE A 43 -5.88 1.40 4.42
CA ILE A 43 -6.43 2.58 3.72
C ILE A 43 -7.93 2.39 3.46
N ARG A 44 -8.34 1.20 3.04
CA ARG A 44 -9.76 0.90 2.81
C ARG A 44 -10.57 0.95 4.10
N VAL A 45 -10.09 0.28 5.15
CA VAL A 45 -10.77 0.28 6.46
C VAL A 45 -10.89 1.71 6.97
N GLY A 46 -9.82 2.49 6.92
CA GLY A 46 -9.81 3.90 7.31
C GLY A 46 -10.80 4.74 6.50
N TYR A 47 -10.81 4.60 5.17
CA TYR A 47 -11.74 5.33 4.30
C TYR A 47 -13.21 5.03 4.64
N LEU A 48 -13.56 3.75 4.77
CA LEU A 48 -14.93 3.34 5.09
C LEU A 48 -15.33 3.74 6.51
N PHE A 49 -14.39 3.71 7.45
CA PHE A 49 -14.62 4.18 8.81
C PHE A 49 -14.91 5.67 8.86
N VAL A 50 -14.08 6.49 8.18
CA VAL A 50 -14.29 7.94 8.07
C VAL A 50 -15.62 8.25 7.39
N TYR A 51 -15.94 7.57 6.29
CA TYR A 51 -17.21 7.74 5.61
C TYR A 51 -18.40 7.35 6.51
N GLY A 52 -18.31 6.22 7.21
CA GLY A 52 -19.31 5.78 8.17
C GLY A 52 -19.51 6.79 9.29
N TYR A 53 -18.42 7.32 9.84
CA TYR A 53 -18.45 8.34 10.88
C TYR A 53 -19.22 9.60 10.44
N PHE A 54 -18.93 10.13 9.25
CA PHE A 54 -19.63 11.32 8.72
C PHE A 54 -21.10 11.09 8.40
N ASN A 55 -21.50 9.85 8.12
CA ASN A 55 -22.89 9.48 7.79
C ASN A 55 -23.62 8.81 8.97
N ASN A 56 -23.12 8.95 10.20
CA ASN A 56 -23.69 8.30 11.40
C ASN A 56 -23.92 6.79 11.23
N PHE A 57 -23.05 6.13 10.46
CA PHE A 57 -23.13 4.71 10.10
C PHE A 57 -24.47 4.30 9.44
N THR A 58 -25.17 5.23 8.81
CA THR A 58 -26.40 4.91 8.06
C THR A 58 -26.05 4.19 6.76
N ILE A 59 -26.70 3.04 6.54
CA ILE A 59 -26.51 2.23 5.33
C ILE A 59 -27.44 2.77 4.25
N THR A 60 -26.95 3.75 3.51
CA THR A 60 -27.64 4.34 2.35
C THR A 60 -27.20 3.68 1.04
N GLN A 61 -27.92 3.93 -0.04
CA GLN A 61 -27.57 3.43 -1.37
C GLN A 61 -26.16 3.88 -1.82
N SER A 62 -25.74 5.08 -1.40
CA SER A 62 -24.39 5.62 -1.61
C SER A 62 -23.29 4.79 -0.93
N TYR A 63 -23.59 4.05 0.15
CA TYR A 63 -22.60 3.18 0.79
C TYR A 63 -22.02 2.14 -0.17
N SER A 64 -22.83 1.61 -1.10
CA SER A 64 -22.36 0.65 -2.11
C SER A 64 -21.35 1.28 -3.08
N GLU A 65 -21.56 2.53 -3.46
CA GLU A 65 -20.66 3.30 -4.33
C GLU A 65 -19.35 3.61 -3.61
N HIS A 66 -19.43 4.12 -2.38
CA HIS A 66 -18.25 4.39 -1.55
C HIS A 66 -17.44 3.12 -1.24
N LYS A 67 -18.11 1.96 -1.17
CA LYS A 67 -17.44 0.66 -1.02
C LYS A 67 -16.59 0.28 -2.23
N SER A 68 -17.05 0.54 -3.44
CA SER A 68 -16.26 0.33 -4.67
C SER A 68 -15.17 1.39 -4.81
N PHE A 69 -15.48 2.65 -4.50
CA PHE A 69 -14.52 3.75 -4.55
C PHE A 69 -13.35 3.54 -3.57
N SER A 70 -13.62 3.00 -2.38
CA SER A 70 -12.58 2.67 -1.39
C SER A 70 -11.51 1.71 -1.92
N ILE A 71 -11.87 0.81 -2.86
CA ILE A 71 -10.92 -0.09 -3.52
C ILE A 71 -9.96 0.72 -4.39
N LEU A 72 -10.51 1.56 -5.27
CA LEU A 72 -9.73 2.43 -6.15
C LEU A 72 -8.79 3.34 -5.35
N VAL A 73 -9.29 3.98 -4.29
CA VAL A 73 -8.49 4.82 -3.40
C VAL A 73 -7.35 4.02 -2.77
N SER A 74 -7.63 2.81 -2.27
CA SER A 74 -6.60 1.96 -1.67
C SER A 74 -5.48 1.60 -2.64
N ILE A 75 -5.81 1.34 -3.91
CA ILE A 75 -4.81 1.05 -4.96
C ILE A 75 -3.95 2.27 -5.26
N ILE A 76 -4.58 3.43 -5.51
CA ILE A 76 -3.89 4.67 -5.87
C ILE A 76 -2.94 5.09 -4.74
N VAL A 77 -3.42 5.12 -3.50
CA VAL A 77 -2.60 5.52 -2.36
C VAL A 77 -1.46 4.52 -2.13
N SER A 78 -1.72 3.21 -2.26
CA SER A 78 -0.67 2.19 -2.16
C SER A 78 0.41 2.36 -3.22
N TYR A 79 0.03 2.70 -4.45
CA TYR A 79 0.97 2.97 -5.54
C TYR A 79 1.82 4.22 -5.28
N ILE A 80 1.22 5.29 -4.76
CA ILE A 80 1.95 6.51 -4.38
C ILE A 80 2.99 6.17 -3.31
N VAL A 81 2.59 5.46 -2.25
CA VAL A 81 3.49 5.05 -1.17
C VAL A 81 4.61 4.14 -1.69
N PHE A 82 4.29 3.17 -2.54
CA PHE A 82 5.27 2.32 -3.21
C PHE A 82 6.32 3.14 -3.96
N THR A 83 5.87 4.13 -4.74
CA THR A 83 6.77 5.01 -5.51
C THR A 83 7.66 5.85 -4.60
N LEU A 84 7.13 6.39 -3.50
CA LEU A 84 7.89 7.14 -2.52
C LEU A 84 8.96 6.27 -1.83
N ILE A 85 8.59 5.06 -1.41
CA ILE A 85 9.51 4.11 -0.77
C ILE A 85 10.61 3.71 -1.75
N ARG A 86 10.26 3.37 -3.00
CA ARG A 86 11.23 3.06 -4.06
C ARG A 86 12.23 4.20 -4.27
N LYS A 87 11.74 5.46 -4.37
CA LYS A 87 12.60 6.64 -4.51
C LYS A 87 13.54 6.80 -3.31
N ARG A 88 13.03 6.65 -2.08
CA ARG A 88 13.81 6.76 -0.85
C ARG A 88 14.88 5.68 -0.73
N ILE A 89 14.56 4.43 -1.01
CA ILE A 89 15.53 3.32 -0.96
C ILE A 89 16.60 3.49 -2.03
N LYS A 90 16.22 3.86 -3.27
CA LYS A 90 17.18 4.15 -4.33
C LYS A 90 18.17 5.24 -3.92
N LYS A 91 17.68 6.35 -3.36
CA LYS A 91 18.53 7.46 -2.89
C LYS A 91 19.52 7.02 -1.80
N LYS A 92 19.07 6.19 -0.85
CA LYS A 92 19.94 5.65 0.22
C LYS A 92 21.01 4.70 -0.32
N ASN A 93 20.65 3.80 -1.25
CA ASN A 93 21.62 2.87 -1.84
C ASN A 93 22.66 3.57 -2.72
N THR A 94 22.29 4.62 -3.47
CA THR A 94 23.27 5.39 -4.25
C THR A 94 24.23 6.14 -3.32
N ALA A 95 23.74 6.79 -2.27
CA ALA A 95 24.59 7.48 -1.31
C ALA A 95 25.57 6.55 -0.57
N SER A 96 25.18 5.29 -0.29
CA SER A 96 26.11 4.31 0.31
C SER A 96 27.18 3.80 -0.66
N LEU A 97 26.92 3.84 -1.98
CA LEU A 97 27.92 3.46 -2.98
C LEU A 97 28.95 4.59 -3.16
N ASP A 98 28.53 5.85 -3.20
CA ASP A 98 29.43 7.01 -3.33
C ASP A 98 30.43 7.13 -2.16
N ILE A 99 30.01 6.87 -0.92
CA ILE A 99 30.90 6.91 0.25
C ILE A 99 31.97 5.82 0.18
N ASN A 100 31.65 4.67 -0.43
CA ASN A 100 32.58 3.54 -0.52
C ASN A 100 33.63 3.75 -1.64
N GLU A 101 33.43 4.70 -2.55
CA GLU A 101 34.44 5.10 -3.55
C GLU A 101 35.42 6.16 -3.02
N ILE A 102 35.05 6.96 -2.03
CA ILE A 102 35.95 7.99 -1.43
C ILE A 102 36.97 7.37 -0.46
N GLY A 103 36.74 6.13 -0.01
CA GLY A 103 37.63 5.40 0.91
C GLY A 103 38.64 4.46 0.24
N LYS A 104 38.71 4.43 -1.09
CA LYS A 104 39.74 3.73 -1.88
C LYS A 104 40.74 4.70 -2.45
#